data_AF-A0A4U8SWC4-F1
#
_entry.id   AF-A0A4U8SWC4-F1
#
_cell.length_a   1.000
_cell.length_b   1.000
_cell.length_c   1.000
_cell.angle_alpha   90.00
_cell.angle_beta   90.00
_cell.angle_gamma   90.00
#
_symmetry.space_group_name_H-M   'P 1'
#
loop_
_entity.id
_entity.type
_entity.pdbx_description
1 polymer ?
#
loop_
_entity_poly.entity_id
_entity_poly.type
_entity_poly.pdbx_seq_one_letter_code
_entity_poly.pdbx_strand_id
1 'polypeptide(L)'
;MMKNWNLWYFVGLLLILYVGSGMVDELKSGQKRLEDKMLQFQAKAEAITTRLNANEKESADFYKLQKNQDVWQGTACINCHNTLATALPIYKRTIPEAIEIVRNGNENSKAGGMPTYTSRATRDKNSITDSELKVRLDALYTQELLQYAKDKIK
;
A
#
# COMPACT_ATOMS: atom_id res chain seq x y z
N MET A 1 73.50 29.87 -30.48
CA MET A 1 72.63 30.37 -29.39
C MET A 1 71.30 29.61 -29.43
N MET A 2 71.31 28.30 -29.13
CA MET A 2 70.11 27.43 -29.19
C MET A 2 70.25 26.27 -28.19
N LYS A 3 70.33 26.55 -26.89
CA LYS A 3 70.40 25.49 -25.85
C LYS A 3 69.27 25.51 -24.81
N ASN A 4 68.45 26.56 -24.78
CA ASN A 4 67.41 26.71 -23.76
C ASN A 4 65.98 26.45 -24.26
N TRP A 5 65.76 26.27 -25.56
CA TRP A 5 64.41 26.14 -26.12
C TRP A 5 63.71 24.84 -25.68
N ASN A 6 64.44 23.72 -25.65
CA ASN A 6 63.90 22.45 -25.15
C ASN A 6 63.49 22.53 -23.68
N LEU A 7 64.26 23.25 -22.84
CA LEU A 7 63.97 23.38 -21.40
C LEU A 7 62.64 24.12 -21.17
N TRP A 8 62.42 25.23 -21.88
CA TRP A 8 61.15 25.97 -21.80
C TRP A 8 59.97 25.17 -22.34
N TYR A 9 60.18 24.31 -23.34
CA TYR A 9 59.16 23.39 -23.85
C TYR A 9 58.77 22.34 -22.80
N PHE A 10 59.75 21.73 -22.11
CA PHE A 10 59.50 20.77 -21.03
C PHE A 10 58.81 21.42 -19.82
N VAL A 11 59.20 22.65 -19.45
CA VAL A 11 58.56 23.40 -18.35
C VAL A 11 57.11 23.74 -18.69
N GLY A 12 56.83 24.17 -19.93
CA GLY A 12 55.46 24.43 -20.38
C GLY A 12 54.58 23.18 -20.35
N LEU A 13 55.13 22.04 -20.77
CA LEU A 13 54.41 20.76 -20.80
C LEU A 13 54.10 20.22 -19.40
N LEU A 14 55.04 20.38 -18.45
CA LEU A 14 54.82 20.06 -17.04
C LEU A 14 53.75 20.94 -16.38
N LEU A 15 53.72 22.24 -16.70
CA LEU A 15 52.69 23.16 -16.23
C LEU A 15 51.30 22.78 -16.73
N ILE A 16 51.18 22.38 -18.00
CA ILE A 16 49.91 21.91 -18.58
C ILE A 16 49.44 20.62 -17.90
N LEU A 17 50.35 19.67 -17.64
CA LEU A 17 50.02 18.43 -16.93
C LEU A 17 49.60 18.68 -15.48
N TYR A 18 50.27 19.60 -14.78
CA TYR A 18 49.93 19.97 -13.40
C TYR A 18 48.55 20.63 -13.31
N VAL A 19 48.29 21.64 -14.15
CA VAL A 19 46.97 22.31 -14.20
C VAL A 19 45.88 21.34 -14.66
N GLY A 20 46.17 20.48 -15.65
CA GLY A 20 45.26 19.45 -16.14
C GLY A 20 44.88 18.43 -15.07
N SER A 21 45.83 18.01 -14.22
CA SER A 21 45.55 17.09 -13.12
C SER A 21 44.61 17.69 -12.07
N GLY A 22 44.77 18.97 -11.72
CA GLY A 22 43.85 19.68 -10.82
C GLY A 22 42.41 19.78 -11.36
N MET A 23 42.25 20.02 -12.66
CA MET A 23 40.93 20.03 -13.31
C MET A 23 40.27 18.65 -13.33
N VAL A 24 41.05 17.57 -13.49
CA VAL A 24 40.54 16.19 -13.46
C VAL A 24 40.05 15.81 -12.06
N ASP A 25 40.73 16.26 -11.01
CA ASP A 25 40.32 16.04 -9.62
C ASP A 25 39.07 16.85 -9.24
N GLU A 26 38.92 18.07 -9.75
CA GLU A 26 37.67 18.86 -9.63
C GLU A 26 36.50 18.19 -10.38
N LEU A 27 36.73 17.64 -11.57
CA LEU A 27 35.70 16.91 -12.31
C LEU A 27 35.28 15.62 -11.60
N LYS A 28 36.24 14.84 -11.09
CA LYS A 28 35.96 13.61 -10.32
C LYS A 28 35.22 13.89 -9.01
N SER A 29 35.63 14.93 -8.28
CA SER A 29 34.94 15.35 -7.06
C SER A 29 33.54 15.89 -7.36
N GLY A 30 33.36 16.61 -8.48
CA GLY A 30 32.05 17.01 -9.00
C GLY A 30 31.15 15.84 -9.36
N GLN A 31 31.69 14.82 -10.04
CA GLN A 31 30.98 13.57 -10.34
C GLN A 31 30.53 12.82 -9.09
N LYS A 32 31.42 12.63 -8.10
CA LYS A 32 31.06 12.01 -6.81
C LYS A 32 29.96 12.79 -6.10
N ARG A 33 30.02 14.12 -6.10
CA ARG A 33 29.00 14.97 -5.47
C ARG A 33 27.65 14.87 -6.17
N LEU A 34 27.64 14.62 -7.48
CA LEU A 34 26.45 14.37 -8.28
C LEU A 34 25.85 12.99 -7.99
N GLU A 35 26.71 11.97 -7.89
CA GLU A 35 26.33 10.60 -7.53
C GLU A 35 25.75 10.53 -6.11
N ASP A 36 26.40 11.15 -5.13
CA ASP A 36 25.90 11.26 -3.75
C ASP A 36 24.53 11.97 -3.69
N LYS A 37 24.36 13.04 -4.48
CA LYS A 37 23.07 13.73 -4.58
C LYS A 37 22.00 12.85 -5.20
N MET A 38 22.32 12.08 -6.26
CA MET A 38 21.37 11.12 -6.84
C MET A 38 20.94 10.06 -5.84
N LEU A 39 21.89 9.45 -5.12
CA LEU A 39 21.60 8.46 -4.09
C LEU A 39 20.69 9.05 -3.01
N GLN A 40 20.96 10.29 -2.58
CA GLN A 40 20.13 11.00 -1.63
C GLN A 40 18.72 11.30 -2.18
N PHE A 41 18.59 11.61 -3.47
CA PHE A 41 17.29 11.80 -4.11
C PHE A 41 16.51 10.49 -4.24
N GLN A 42 17.17 9.38 -4.61
CA GLN A 42 16.55 8.06 -4.67
C GLN A 42 16.03 7.62 -3.30
N ALA A 43 16.85 7.76 -2.24
CA ALA A 43 16.42 7.44 -0.88
C ALA A 43 15.25 8.31 -0.40
N LYS A 44 15.25 9.61 -0.77
CA LYS A 44 14.11 10.50 -0.50
C LYS A 44 12.86 10.10 -1.28
N ALA A 45 12.99 9.74 -2.55
CA ALA A 45 11.88 9.27 -3.37
C ALA A 45 11.29 7.97 -2.84
N GLU A 46 12.14 7.00 -2.45
CA GLU A 46 11.73 5.73 -1.85
C GLU A 46 11.02 5.91 -0.50
N ALA A 47 11.52 6.84 0.33
CA ALA A 47 10.85 7.21 1.57
C ALA A 47 9.49 7.89 1.32
N ILE A 48 9.38 8.73 0.29
CA ILE A 48 8.12 9.37 -0.12
C ILE A 48 7.13 8.33 -0.66
N THR A 49 7.56 7.41 -1.53
CA THR A 49 6.69 6.35 -2.06
C THR A 49 6.23 5.40 -0.97
N THR A 50 7.10 5.06 -0.01
CA THR A 50 6.72 4.24 1.15
C THR A 50 5.66 4.92 2.01
N ARG A 51 5.80 6.24 2.25
CA ARG A 51 4.80 7.04 2.99
C ARG A 51 3.49 7.17 2.22
N LEU A 52 3.53 7.41 0.91
CA LEU A 52 2.34 7.45 0.06
C LEU A 52 1.59 6.12 0.09
N ASN A 53 2.30 5.01 -0.10
CA ASN A 53 1.71 3.66 -0.05
C ASN A 53 1.13 3.32 1.32
N ALA A 54 1.75 3.79 2.42
CA ALA A 54 1.24 3.63 3.78
C ALA A 54 -0.05 4.43 3.98
N ASN A 55 -0.09 5.69 3.54
CA ASN A 55 -1.27 6.54 3.62
C ASN A 55 -2.43 5.99 2.78
N GLU A 56 -2.16 5.46 1.59
CA GLU A 56 -3.17 4.82 0.75
C GLU A 56 -3.73 3.55 1.39
N LYS A 57 -2.85 2.73 1.99
CA LYS A 57 -3.28 1.54 2.74
C LYS A 57 -4.18 1.91 3.91
N GLU A 58 -3.75 2.87 4.71
CA GLU A 58 -4.51 3.35 5.86
C GLU A 58 -5.87 3.91 5.43
N SER A 59 -5.90 4.72 4.36
CA SER A 59 -7.14 5.27 3.81
C SER A 59 -8.11 4.19 3.35
N ALA A 60 -7.61 3.13 2.70
CA ALA A 60 -8.45 2.03 2.26
C ALA A 60 -8.95 1.15 3.41
N ASP A 61 -8.12 0.94 4.43
CA ASP A 61 -8.49 0.22 5.64
C ASP A 61 -9.59 0.99 6.41
N PHE A 62 -9.48 2.33 6.48
CA PHE A 62 -10.54 3.20 7.00
C PHE A 62 -11.82 3.14 6.17
N TYR A 63 -11.71 3.22 4.85
CA TYR A 63 -12.87 3.13 3.96
C TYR A 63 -13.59 1.79 4.08
N LYS A 64 -12.84 0.68 4.19
CA LYS A 64 -13.38 -0.65 4.49
C LYS A 64 -14.17 -0.66 5.80
N LEU A 65 -13.61 -0.09 6.86
CA LEU A 65 -14.28 -0.02 8.16
C LEU A 65 -15.55 0.82 8.09
N GLN A 66 -15.48 2.01 7.50
CA GLN A 66 -16.64 2.88 7.31
C GLN A 66 -17.75 2.16 6.55
N LYS A 67 -17.41 1.49 5.45
CA LYS A 67 -18.40 0.72 4.68
C LYS A 67 -19.01 -0.43 5.47
N ASN A 68 -18.24 -1.13 6.30
CA ASN A 68 -18.76 -2.15 7.19
C ASN A 68 -19.73 -1.54 8.22
N GLN A 69 -19.40 -0.38 8.76
CA GLN A 69 -20.28 0.33 9.70
C GLN A 69 -21.62 0.69 9.05
N ASP A 70 -21.59 1.26 7.85
CA ASP A 70 -22.78 1.65 7.11
C ASP A 70 -23.66 0.43 6.74
N VAL A 71 -23.05 -0.62 6.21
CA VAL A 71 -23.77 -1.82 5.73
C VAL A 71 -24.37 -2.61 6.88
N TRP A 72 -23.68 -2.72 8.01
CA TRP A 72 -24.11 -3.57 9.14
C TRP A 72 -24.85 -2.80 10.23
N GLN A 73 -25.01 -1.49 10.09
CA GLN A 73 -25.76 -0.68 11.03
C GLN A 73 -27.16 -1.27 11.28
N GLY A 74 -27.52 -1.38 12.56
CA GLY A 74 -28.81 -1.92 13.01
C GLY A 74 -28.92 -3.45 13.03
N THR A 75 -27.87 -4.19 12.63
CA THR A 75 -27.80 -5.66 12.72
C THR A 75 -26.91 -6.10 13.89
N ALA A 76 -27.02 -7.32 14.39
CA ALA A 76 -26.05 -7.82 15.38
C ALA A 76 -24.64 -8.01 14.78
N CYS A 77 -24.48 -8.05 13.45
CA CYS A 77 -23.19 -8.20 12.77
C CYS A 77 -22.23 -7.06 13.10
N ILE A 78 -22.74 -5.85 13.37
CA ILE A 78 -21.92 -4.69 13.73
C ILE A 78 -21.19 -4.88 15.06
N ASN A 79 -21.69 -5.73 15.97
CA ASN A 79 -21.05 -5.91 17.27
C ASN A 79 -19.68 -6.59 17.14
N CYS A 80 -19.49 -7.39 16.09
CA CYS A 80 -18.25 -8.09 15.82
C CYS A 80 -17.45 -7.44 14.69
N HIS A 81 -18.09 -6.82 13.69
CA HIS A 81 -17.43 -6.30 12.48
C HIS A 81 -17.25 -4.75 12.49
N ASN A 82 -16.89 -4.18 13.65
CA ASN A 82 -16.79 -2.73 13.88
C ASN A 82 -15.35 -2.19 14.07
N THR A 83 -14.33 -3.03 13.93
CA THR A 83 -12.92 -2.60 14.01
C THR A 83 -12.18 -2.91 12.72
N LEU A 84 -11.03 -2.28 12.49
CA LEU A 84 -10.18 -2.59 11.34
C LEU A 84 -9.80 -4.07 11.26
N ALA A 85 -9.50 -4.69 12.41
CA ALA A 85 -9.10 -6.08 12.52
C ALA A 85 -10.23 -7.06 12.22
N THR A 86 -11.47 -6.70 12.56
CA THR A 86 -12.63 -7.59 12.46
C THR A 86 -13.58 -7.25 11.31
N ALA A 87 -13.37 -6.12 10.62
CA ALA A 87 -14.15 -5.75 9.44
C ALA A 87 -14.08 -6.85 8.37
N LEU A 88 -15.23 -7.23 7.81
CA LEU A 88 -15.30 -8.33 6.85
C LEU A 88 -14.44 -8.02 5.61
N PRO A 89 -13.67 -9.01 5.12
CA PRO A 89 -12.83 -8.83 3.94
C PRO A 89 -13.70 -8.58 2.71
N ILE A 90 -13.27 -7.63 1.89
CA ILE A 90 -13.99 -7.17 0.71
C ILE A 90 -13.95 -8.17 -0.47
N TYR A 91 -13.14 -9.24 -0.40
CA TYR A 91 -12.54 -9.77 -1.62
C TYR A 91 -12.36 -11.29 -1.75
N LYS A 92 -12.96 -12.15 -0.90
CA LYS A 92 -12.69 -13.61 -0.97
C LYS A 92 -13.86 -14.53 -1.20
N ARG A 93 -15.12 -14.05 -1.19
CA ARG A 93 -16.27 -14.96 -1.16
C ARG A 93 -17.39 -14.48 -2.05
N THR A 94 -18.07 -15.42 -2.68
CA THR A 94 -19.30 -15.12 -3.42
C THR A 94 -20.43 -14.78 -2.42
N ILE A 95 -21.45 -14.06 -2.86
CA ILE A 95 -22.61 -13.76 -1.99
C ILE A 95 -23.28 -15.05 -1.46
N PRO A 96 -23.54 -16.08 -2.29
CA PRO A 96 -24.07 -17.34 -1.78
C PRO A 96 -23.20 -17.98 -0.69
N GLU A 97 -21.89 -17.99 -0.87
CA GLU A 97 -20.94 -18.51 0.12
C GLU A 97 -20.95 -17.68 1.41
N ALA A 98 -21.03 -16.35 1.31
CA ALA A 98 -21.14 -15.47 2.47
C ALA A 98 -22.46 -15.70 3.23
N ILE A 99 -23.57 -15.88 2.53
CA ILE A 99 -24.86 -16.24 3.12
C ILE A 99 -24.74 -17.58 3.85
N GLU A 100 -24.16 -18.60 3.21
CA GLU A 100 -23.98 -19.91 3.81
C GLU A 100 -23.16 -19.85 5.11
N ILE A 101 -22.11 -19.04 5.15
CA ILE A 101 -21.33 -18.83 6.38
C ILE A 101 -22.20 -18.20 7.46
N VAL A 102 -22.99 -17.17 7.15
CA VAL A 102 -23.87 -16.53 8.15
C VAL A 102 -24.91 -17.52 8.71
N ARG A 103 -25.38 -18.47 7.89
CA ARG A 103 -26.35 -19.49 8.31
C ARG A 103 -25.73 -20.64 9.09
N ASN A 104 -24.62 -21.17 8.61
CA ASN A 104 -24.08 -22.46 9.06
C ASN A 104 -22.73 -22.34 9.78
N GLY A 105 -22.05 -21.20 9.64
CA GLY A 105 -20.67 -20.97 10.05
C GLY A 105 -19.65 -21.79 9.24
N ASN A 106 -18.45 -21.25 9.07
CA ASN A 106 -17.27 -22.03 8.66
C ASN A 106 -16.35 -22.28 9.87
N GLU A 107 -15.27 -23.02 9.66
CA GLU A 107 -14.31 -23.35 10.73
C GLU A 107 -13.82 -22.09 11.47
N ASN A 108 -13.44 -21.05 10.72
CA ASN A 108 -12.93 -19.80 11.29
C ASN A 108 -14.01 -19.02 12.06
N SER A 109 -15.23 -18.93 11.52
CA SER A 109 -16.31 -18.18 12.17
C SER A 109 -16.80 -18.90 13.42
N LYS A 110 -16.82 -20.24 13.42
CA LYS A 110 -17.14 -21.05 14.59
C LYS A 110 -16.07 -20.92 15.66
N ALA A 111 -14.79 -21.02 15.29
CA ALA A 111 -13.67 -20.81 16.20
C ALA A 111 -13.65 -19.40 16.80
N GLY A 112 -14.05 -18.38 16.03
CA GLY A 112 -14.20 -17.00 16.48
C GLY A 112 -15.47 -16.70 17.28
N GLY A 113 -16.34 -17.69 17.54
CA GLY A 113 -17.56 -17.51 18.33
C GLY A 113 -18.68 -16.75 17.61
N MET A 114 -18.74 -16.82 16.27
CA MET A 114 -19.82 -16.17 15.50
C MET A 114 -21.18 -16.77 15.88
N PRO A 115 -22.18 -15.95 16.26
CA PRO A 115 -23.51 -16.44 16.56
C PRO A 115 -24.22 -16.93 15.29
N THR A 116 -25.16 -17.86 15.46
CA THR A 116 -26.00 -18.34 14.36
C THR A 116 -27.11 -17.34 14.05
N TYR A 117 -27.30 -17.02 12.76
CA TYR A 117 -28.35 -16.08 12.33
C TYR A 117 -29.49 -16.80 11.64
N THR A 118 -30.71 -16.57 12.11
CA THR A 118 -31.91 -17.15 11.48
C THR A 118 -32.33 -16.34 10.25
N SER A 119 -32.86 -17.01 9.23
CA SER A 119 -33.34 -16.39 7.99
C SER A 119 -34.76 -15.81 8.10
N ARG A 120 -35.39 -15.88 9.28
CA ARG A 120 -36.75 -15.41 9.49
C ARG A 120 -36.76 -13.91 9.75
N ALA A 121 -37.83 -13.23 9.34
CA ALA A 121 -38.07 -11.85 9.75
C ALA A 121 -38.63 -11.87 11.19
N THR A 122 -37.79 -11.58 12.18
CA THR A 122 -38.19 -11.46 13.58
C THR A 122 -37.65 -10.18 14.19
N ARG A 123 -38.10 -9.83 15.40
CA ARG A 123 -37.54 -8.70 16.17
C ARG A 123 -36.19 -9.02 16.82
N ASP A 124 -35.71 -10.26 16.71
CA ASP A 124 -34.42 -10.66 17.23
C ASP A 124 -33.29 -10.00 16.42
N LYS A 125 -32.27 -9.50 17.11
CA LYS A 125 -31.08 -8.90 16.49
C LYS A 125 -30.22 -9.94 15.77
N ASN A 126 -30.39 -11.23 16.09
CA ASN A 126 -29.77 -12.37 15.41
C ASN A 126 -30.65 -12.92 14.26
N SER A 127 -31.57 -12.09 13.75
CA SER A 127 -32.46 -12.41 12.64
C SER A 127 -32.13 -11.49 11.47
N ILE A 128 -31.85 -12.06 10.31
CA ILE A 128 -31.73 -11.31 9.06
C ILE A 128 -32.18 -12.20 7.92
N THR A 129 -33.09 -11.74 7.06
CA THR A 129 -33.55 -12.53 5.92
C THR A 129 -32.45 -12.70 4.88
N ASP A 130 -32.54 -13.75 4.03
CA ASP A 130 -31.55 -13.95 2.96
C ASP A 130 -31.57 -12.81 1.94
N SER A 131 -32.75 -12.21 1.69
CA SER A 131 -32.89 -11.04 0.83
C SER A 131 -32.22 -9.80 1.42
N GLU A 132 -32.43 -9.49 2.70
CA GLU A 132 -31.75 -8.38 3.37
C GLU A 132 -30.23 -8.60 3.44
N LEU A 133 -29.81 -9.83 3.75
CA LEU A 133 -28.42 -10.20 3.81
C LEU A 133 -27.76 -10.06 2.44
N LYS A 134 -28.42 -10.50 1.37
CA LYS A 134 -27.96 -10.33 -0.01
C LYS A 134 -27.76 -8.85 -0.35
N VAL A 135 -28.75 -7.99 -0.11
CA VAL A 135 -28.66 -6.55 -0.42
C VAL A 135 -27.49 -5.89 0.32
N ARG A 136 -27.28 -6.25 1.59
CA ARG A 136 -26.16 -5.74 2.39
C ARG A 136 -24.81 -6.23 1.87
N LEU A 137 -24.71 -7.50 1.50
CA LEU A 137 -23.49 -8.06 0.91
C LEU A 137 -23.19 -7.46 -0.47
N ASP A 138 -24.21 -7.24 -1.31
CA ASP A 138 -24.08 -6.52 -2.59
C ASP A 138 -23.53 -5.10 -2.36
N ALA A 139 -24.04 -4.40 -1.34
CA ALA A 139 -23.58 -3.06 -0.99
C ALA A 139 -22.14 -3.04 -0.43
N LEU A 140 -21.70 -4.12 0.23
CA LEU A 140 -20.35 -4.28 0.74
C LEU A 140 -19.34 -4.61 -0.38
N TYR A 141 -19.77 -5.37 -1.40
CA TYR A 141 -18.93 -5.88 -2.47
C TYR A 141 -18.99 -5.01 -3.75
N THR A 142 -18.69 -3.71 -3.63
CA THR A 142 -18.69 -2.80 -4.79
C THR A 142 -17.52 -3.06 -5.74
N GLN A 143 -17.68 -2.77 -7.04
CA GLN A 143 -16.65 -3.04 -8.06
C GLN A 143 -15.34 -2.31 -7.79
N GLU A 144 -15.39 -1.08 -7.29
CA GLU A 144 -14.22 -0.27 -6.94
C GLU A 144 -13.42 -0.90 -5.80
N LEU A 145 -14.14 -1.47 -4.83
CA LEU A 145 -13.56 -2.17 -3.69
C LEU A 145 -12.98 -3.53 -4.10
N LEU A 146 -13.67 -4.22 -5.02
CA LEU A 146 -13.20 -5.46 -5.63
C LEU A 146 -11.94 -5.25 -6.48
N GLN A 147 -11.82 -4.12 -7.18
CA GLN A 147 -10.66 -3.79 -7.99
C GLN A 147 -9.44 -3.46 -7.11
N TYR A 148 -9.60 -2.59 -6.10
CA TYR A 148 -8.55 -2.26 -5.14
C TYR A 148 -7.97 -3.50 -4.45
N ALA A 149 -8.82 -4.46 -4.07
CA ALA A 149 -8.36 -5.69 -3.43
C ALA A 149 -7.62 -6.64 -4.38
N LYS A 150 -8.00 -6.71 -5.67
CA LYS A 150 -7.29 -7.52 -6.68
C LYS A 150 -5.88 -6.99 -6.94
N ASP A 151 -5.72 -5.67 -6.97
CA ASP A 151 -4.43 -5.02 -7.24
C ASP A 151 -3.40 -5.22 -6.10
N LYS A 152 -3.86 -5.59 -4.89
CA LYS A 152 -3.03 -5.89 -3.71
C LYS A 152 -2.71 -7.38 -3.50
N ILE A 153 -3.26 -8.30 -4.33
CA ILE A 153 -3.04 -9.75 -4.23
C ILE A 153 -1.93 -10.24 -5.19
N LYS A 154 -1.44 -9.39 -6.10
CA LYS A 154 -0.20 -9.62 -6.84
C LYS A 154 1.02 -9.27 -6.00
#